data_AF-G9KR19-F1
#
_entry.id   AF-G9KR19-F1
#
_cell.length_a   1.000
_cell.length_b   1.000
_cell.length_c   1.000
_cell.angle_alpha   90.00
_cell.angle_beta   90.00
_cell.angle_gamma   90.00
#
_symmetry.space_group_name_H-M   'P 1'
#
loop_
_entity.id
_entity.type
_entity.pdbx_description
1 polymer ?
#
loop_
_entity_poly.entity_id
_entity_poly.type
_entity_poly.pdbx_seq_one_letter_code
_entity_poly.pdbx_strand_id
1 'polypeptide(L)' 'ENMGSHDIVDGNHRLTLGLVWTIILRFQIQDISVETEDNKEKKSAKDALLLWCQMKTAGYPNVNVHNFTTSWRDGLAFNA' A
#
# COMPACT_ATOMS: atom_id res chain seq x y z
N GLU A 1 -17.78 18.59 -3.93
CA GLU A 1 -17.91 17.31 -3.23
C GLU A 1 -18.11 16.23 -4.29
N ASN A 2 -17.23 15.23 -4.36
CA ASN A 2 -17.20 14.28 -5.50
C ASN A 2 -17.76 12.89 -5.15
N MET A 3 -18.27 12.68 -3.94
CA MET A 3 -18.91 11.44 -3.49
C MET A 3 -20.04 11.77 -2.51
N GLY A 4 -21.29 11.56 -2.91
CA GLY A 4 -22.46 11.67 -2.05
C GLY A 4 -22.94 10.31 -1.54
N SER A 5 -23.80 10.29 -0.51
CA SER A 5 -24.41 9.05 -0.01
C SER A 5 -25.31 8.37 -1.06
N HIS A 6 -25.96 9.15 -1.92
CA HIS A 6 -26.79 8.65 -3.02
C HIS A 6 -26.00 7.80 -4.01
N ASP A 7 -24.75 8.15 -4.34
CA ASP A 7 -23.89 7.36 -5.23
C ASP A 7 -23.68 5.92 -4.74
N ILE A 8 -23.67 5.73 -3.41
CA ILE A 8 -23.51 4.42 -2.79
C ILE A 8 -24.84 3.65 -2.82
N VAL A 9 -25.94 4.33 -2.50
CA VAL A 9 -27.29 3.74 -2.51
C VAL A 9 -27.70 3.31 -3.92
N ASP A 10 -27.34 4.11 -4.93
CA ASP A 10 -27.64 3.85 -6.34
C ASP A 10 -26.70 2.80 -6.97
N GLY A 11 -25.76 2.24 -6.19
CA GLY A 11 -24.91 1.13 -6.63
C GLY A 11 -23.79 1.54 -7.59
N ASN A 12 -23.28 2.77 -7.51
CA ASN A 12 -22.11 3.16 -8.32
C ASN A 12 -20.87 2.38 -7.86
N HIS A 13 -20.55 1.31 -8.59
CA HIS A 13 -19.45 0.40 -8.23
C HIS A 13 -18.10 1.12 -8.13
N ARG A 14 -17.83 2.11 -9.00
CA ARG A 14 -16.56 2.85 -8.99
C ARG A 14 -16.40 3.67 -7.72
N LEU A 15 -17.46 4.38 -7.30
CA LEU A 15 -17.43 5.19 -6.09
C LEU A 15 -17.48 4.33 -4.83
N THR A 16 -18.18 3.19 -4.88
CA THR A 16 -18.16 2.19 -3.81
C THR A 16 -16.77 1.62 -3.58
N LEU A 17 -16.06 1.21 -4.65
CA LEU A 17 -14.65 0.77 -4.55
C LEU A 17 -13.74 1.90 -4.08
N GLY A 18 -13.97 3.13 -4.52
CA GLY A 18 -13.27 4.31 -4.03
C GLY A 18 -13.44 4.49 -2.52
N LEU A 19 -14.66 4.37 -2.01
CA LEU A 19 -14.97 4.48 -0.58
C LEU A 19 -14.26 3.40 0.24
N VAL A 20 -14.37 2.14 -0.20
CA VAL A 20 -13.70 1.00 0.46
C VAL A 20 -12.18 1.19 0.46
N TRP A 21 -11.60 1.64 -0.65
CA TRP A 21 -10.18 1.95 -0.73
C TRP A 21 -9.79 3.08 0.23
N THR A 22 -10.57 4.16 0.33
CA THR A 22 -10.32 5.25 1.28
C THR A 22 -10.35 4.75 2.73
N ILE A 23 -11.28 3.85 3.07
CA ILE A 23 -11.34 3.23 4.42
C ILE A 23 -10.07 2.40 4.68
N ILE A 24 -9.69 1.52 3.75
CA ILE A 24 -8.46 0.70 3.87
C ILE A 24 -7.23 1.61 4.02
N LEU A 25 -7.13 2.65 3.17
CA LEU A 25 -6.02 3.60 3.22
C LEU A 25 -5.97 4.29 4.58
N ARG A 26 -7.10 4.77 5.11
CA ARG A 26 -7.16 5.57 6.33
C ARG A 26 -6.88 4.78 7.60
N PHE A 27 -7.29 3.51 7.66
CA PHE A 27 -7.25 2.70 8.87
C PHE A 27 -6.19 1.59 8.86
N GLN A 28 -5.71 1.14 7.70
CA GLN A 28 -4.69 0.09 7.63
C GLN A 28 -3.35 0.59 7.11
N ILE A 29 -3.35 1.48 6.11
CA ILE A 29 -2.10 1.87 5.43
C ILE A 29 -1.51 3.14 6.04
N GLN A 30 -2.32 4.17 6.31
CA GLN A 30 -1.83 5.52 6.65
C GLN A 30 -0.93 5.59 7.88
N ASP A 31 -1.11 4.68 8.83
CA ASP A 31 -0.35 4.66 10.09
C ASP A 31 0.98 3.87 9.99
N ILE A 32 1.32 3.33 8.80
CA ILE A 32 2.58 2.64 8.58
C ILE A 32 3.74 3.65 8.57
N SER A 33 4.68 3.47 9.49
CA SER A 33 5.97 4.14 9.54
C SER A 33 7.11 3.11 9.61
N VAL A 34 8.25 3.46 9.05
CA VAL A 34 9.49 2.66 9.15
C VAL A 34 10.57 3.58 9.69
N GLU A 35 11.18 3.18 10.80
CA GLU A 35 12.29 3.91 11.40
C GLU A 35 13.57 3.69 10.58
N THR A 36 14.17 4.78 10.10
CA THR A 36 15.48 4.77 9.47
C THR A 36 16.42 5.68 10.24
N GLU A 37 17.71 5.34 10.28
CA GLU A 37 18.74 6.13 11.01
C GLU A 37 18.73 7.61 10.59
N ASP A 38 18.44 7.89 9.32
CA ASP A 38 18.20 9.23 8.79
C ASP A 38 16.72 9.64 8.99
N ASN A 39 16.40 10.06 10.21
CA ASN A 39 15.05 10.42 10.68
C ASN A 39 14.47 11.72 10.05
N LYS A 40 14.83 12.04 8.80
CA LYS A 40 14.67 13.39 8.22
C LYS A 40 13.48 13.63 7.31
N GLU A 41 12.79 12.59 6.83
CA GLU A 41 11.58 12.81 6.01
C GLU A 41 10.45 11.82 6.34
N LYS A 42 9.25 12.38 6.57
CA LYS A 42 8.02 11.59 6.60
C LYS A 42 7.73 11.11 5.17
N LYS A 43 8.25 9.93 4.82
CA LYS A 43 7.85 9.24 3.59
C LYS A 43 6.35 8.95 3.61
N SER A 44 5.70 8.91 2.45
CA SER A 44 4.31 8.45 2.37
C SER A 44 4.19 7.07 2.99
N ALA A 45 3.07 6.76 3.64
CA ALA A 45 2.85 5.43 4.22
C ALA A 45 3.02 4.29 3.18
N LYS A 46 2.72 4.58 1.91
CA LYS A 46 2.99 3.68 0.79
C LYS A 46 4.49 3.43 0.58
N ASP A 47 5.30 4.48 0.64
CA ASP A 47 6.75 4.39 0.47
C ASP A 47 7.41 3.73 1.68
N ALA A 48 6.88 3.99 2.88
CA ALA A 48 7.27 3.29 4.11
C ALA A 48 6.98 1.79 4.00
N LEU A 49 5.79 1.40 3.54
CA LEU A 49 5.46 -0.01 3.30
C LEU A 49 6.37 -0.64 2.24
N LEU A 50 6.69 0.09 1.15
CA LEU A 50 7.58 -0.43 0.11
C LEU A 50 8.99 -0.67 0.67
N LEU A 51 9.51 0.27 1.45
CA LEU A 51 10.79 0.14 2.13
C LEU A 51 10.77 -1.05 3.09
N TRP A 52 9.70 -1.22 3.87
CA TRP A 52 9.54 -2.37 4.75
C TRP A 52 9.63 -3.69 3.98
N CYS A 53 8.93 -3.80 2.84
CA CYS A 53 9.01 -5.00 2.00
C CYS A 53 10.46 -5.26 1.55
N GLN A 54 11.15 -4.23 1.07
CA GLN A 54 12.54 -4.33 0.64
C GLN A 54 13.48 -4.79 1.76
N MET A 55 13.29 -4.27 2.98
CA MET A 55 14.05 -4.69 4.15
C MET A 55 13.77 -6.14 4.54
N LYS A 56 12.52 -6.60 4.44
CA LYS A 56 12.13 -7.98 4.79
C LYS A 56 12.60 -9.01 3.78
N THR A 57 12.62 -8.66 2.49
CA THR A 57 13.09 -9.55 1.44
C THR A 57 14.58 -9.42 1.14
N ALA A 58 15.32 -8.59 1.90
CA ALA A 58 16.75 -8.40 1.71
C ALA A 58 17.52 -9.72 1.90
N GLY A 59 18.35 -10.08 0.92
CA GLY A 59 19.15 -11.30 0.96
C GLY A 59 18.49 -12.56 0.37
N TYR A 60 17.20 -12.51 0.01
CA TYR A 60 16.55 -13.61 -0.68
C TYR A 60 16.94 -13.63 -2.17
N PRO A 61 17.52 -14.73 -2.68
CA PRO A 61 17.91 -14.82 -4.08
C PRO A 61 16.70 -14.64 -5.00
N ASN A 62 16.88 -13.85 -6.07
CA ASN A 62 15.85 -13.58 -7.08
C ASN A 62 14.61 -12.83 -6.59
N VAL A 63 14.61 -12.28 -5.37
CA VAL A 63 13.52 -11.43 -4.86
C VAL A 63 13.93 -9.98 -4.88
N ASN A 64 13.22 -9.16 -5.66
CA ASN A 64 13.51 -7.73 -5.76
C ASN A 64 12.23 -6.88 -5.89
N VAL A 65 11.81 -6.29 -4.77
CA VAL A 65 10.55 -5.54 -4.64
C VAL A 65 10.75 -4.06 -4.97
N HIS A 66 10.12 -3.58 -6.04
CA HIS A 66 10.19 -2.19 -6.49
C HIS A 66 8.83 -1.50 -6.59
N ASN A 67 7.73 -2.28 -6.57
CA ASN A 67 6.37 -1.76 -6.68
C ASN A 67 5.36 -2.74 -6.05
N PHE A 68 4.09 -2.35 -5.99
CA PHE A 68 2.99 -3.19 -5.49
C PHE A 68 2.19 -3.86 -6.62
N THR A 69 2.81 -4.10 -7.78
CA THR A 69 2.17 -4.75 -8.93
C THR A 69 3.05 -5.86 -9.50
N THR A 70 3.98 -5.55 -10.40
CA THR A 70 4.79 -6.54 -11.11
C THR A 70 5.80 -7.26 -10.24
N SER A 71 6.31 -6.64 -9.17
CA SER A 71 7.26 -7.26 -8.24
C SER A 71 6.70 -8.43 -7.44
N TRP A 72 5.38 -8.61 -7.41
CA TRP A 72 4.71 -9.65 -6.62
C TRP A 72 4.12 -10.76 -7.51
N ARG A 73 4.24 -10.64 -8.84
CA ARG A 73 3.53 -11.47 -9.82
C ARG A 73 3.99 -12.93 -9.83
N ASP A 74 5.29 -13.17 -9.63
CA ASP A 74 5.87 -14.52 -9.59
C ASP A 74 5.67 -15.22 -8.24
N GLY A 75 5.14 -14.52 -7.24
CA GLY A 75 4.88 -15.03 -5.90
C GLY A 75 6.13 -15.20 -5.03
N LEU A 76 7.33 -14.91 -5.51
CA LEU A 76 8.56 -15.09 -4.73
C LEU A 76 8.64 -14.09 -3.58
N ALA A 77 8.24 -12.84 -3.82
CA ALA A 77 8.18 -11.80 -2.79
C ALA A 77 7.20 -12.11 -1.64
N PHE A 78 6.20 -12.98 -1.87
CA PHE A 78 5.31 -13.45 -0.80
C PHE A 78 5.90 -14.61 0.01
N ASN A 79 6.84 -15.38 -0.55
CA ASN A 79 7.45 -16.56 0.09
C ASN A 79 8.77 -16.26 0.80
N ALA A 80 9.45 -15.17 0.45
CA ALA A 80 10.62 -14.66 1.14
C ALA A 80 10.25 -14.13 2.53
#